data_AF-A0A7C4HQF5-F1
#
_entry.id   AF-A0A7C4HQF5-F1
#
_cell.length_a   1.000
_cell.length_b   1.000
_cell.length_c   1.000
_cell.angle_alpha   90.00
_cell.angle_beta   90.00
_cell.angle_gamma   90.00
#
_symmetry.space_group_name_H-M   'P 1'
#
loop_
_entity.id
_entity.type
_entity.pdbx_description
1 polymer ?
#
loop_
_entity_poly.entity_id
_entity_poly.type
_entity_poly.pdbx_seq_one_letter_code
_entity_poly.pdbx_strand_id
1 'polypeptide(L)'
;MTRLDEYREVAPPGVVDILLRLAERVRGRRVLHVTAGRFGGGAAETLTTAVPLLNELGLDARWEIVGGDPPFYATTTALRAAL
;
A
#
# COMPACT_ATOMS: atom_id res chain seq x y z
N MET A 1 1.27 5.49 -21.56
CA MET A 1 2.39 5.32 -20.64
C MET A 1 1.81 5.50 -19.25
N THR A 2 1.83 4.43 -18.46
CA THR A 2 1.40 4.43 -17.06
C THR A 2 2.53 4.96 -16.18
N ARG A 3 2.23 5.43 -14.96
CA ARG A 3 3.25 5.76 -13.96
C ARG A 3 4.09 4.55 -13.61
N LEU A 4 3.51 3.34 -13.71
CA LEU A 4 4.24 2.09 -13.52
C LEU A 4 5.30 1.86 -14.61
N ASP A 5 5.10 2.35 -15.84
CA ASP A 5 6.09 2.20 -16.92
C ASP A 5 7.40 2.96 -16.63
N GLU A 6 7.34 4.05 -15.87
CA GLU A 6 8.53 4.83 -15.45
C GLU A 6 9.49 3.97 -14.61
N TYR A 7 8.99 2.97 -13.89
CA TYR A 7 9.82 2.08 -13.08
C TYR A 7 10.66 1.11 -13.92
N ARG A 8 10.45 1.00 -15.24
CA ARG A 8 11.29 0.18 -16.12
C ARG A 8 12.74 0.65 -16.15
N GLU A 9 13.01 1.92 -15.82
CA GLU A 9 14.37 2.48 -15.78
C GLU A 9 15.19 1.96 -14.59
N VAL A 10 14.53 1.53 -13.52
CA VAL A 10 15.19 1.13 -12.25
C VAL A 10 14.88 -0.29 -11.81
N ALA A 11 13.77 -0.87 -12.28
CA ALA A 11 13.36 -2.23 -11.93
C ALA A 11 14.10 -3.28 -12.78
N PRO A 12 14.28 -4.50 -12.27
CA PRO A 12 14.82 -5.60 -13.06
C PRO A 12 13.98 -5.83 -14.35
N PRO A 13 14.63 -6.17 -15.48
CA PRO A 13 13.95 -6.38 -16.74
C PRO A 13 12.78 -7.37 -16.63
N GLY A 14 11.63 -7.02 -17.22
CA GLY A 14 10.43 -7.87 -17.26
C GLY A 14 9.54 -7.82 -16.01
N VAL A 15 9.96 -7.20 -14.90
CA VAL A 15 9.12 -7.11 -13.68
C VAL A 15 7.84 -6.33 -13.94
N VAL A 16 7.93 -5.19 -14.63
CA VAL A 16 6.75 -4.38 -14.96
C VAL A 16 5.78 -5.15 -15.86
N ASP A 17 6.28 -5.93 -16.82
CA ASP A 17 5.44 -6.76 -17.69
C ASP A 17 4.71 -7.87 -16.92
N ILE A 18 5.38 -8.49 -15.94
CA ILE A 18 4.77 -9.47 -15.06
C ILE A 18 3.67 -8.82 -14.20
N LEU A 19 3.92 -7.65 -13.63
CA LEU A 19 2.93 -6.92 -12.83
C LEU A 19 1.68 -6.58 -13.65
N LEU A 20 1.86 -6.05 -14.87
CA LEU A 20 0.76 -5.77 -15.79
C LEU A 20 -0.04 -7.03 -16.11
N ARG A 21 0.62 -8.16 -16.38
CA ARG A 21 -0.07 -9.45 -16.62
C ARG A 21 -0.83 -9.98 -15.41
N LEU A 22 -0.28 -9.82 -14.21
CA LEU A 22 -0.94 -10.25 -12.97
C LEU A 22 -2.14 -9.35 -12.64
N ALA A 23 -2.02 -8.05 -12.90
CA ALA A 23 -3.08 -7.07 -12.68
C ALA A 23 -4.36 -7.42 -13.45
N GLU A 24 -4.25 -7.93 -14.68
CA GLU A 24 -5.40 -8.40 -15.46
C GLU A 24 -6.26 -9.43 -14.71
N ARG A 25 -5.63 -10.30 -13.91
CA ARG A 25 -6.34 -11.35 -13.15
C ARG A 25 -7.14 -10.80 -11.98
N VAL A 26 -6.79 -9.62 -11.49
CA VAL A 26 -7.40 -8.97 -10.32
C VAL A 26 -8.07 -7.64 -10.67
N ARG A 27 -8.22 -7.35 -11.96
CA ARG A 27 -8.87 -6.13 -12.44
C ARG A 27 -10.30 -6.04 -11.89
N GLY A 28 -10.67 -4.85 -11.42
CA GLY A 28 -11.95 -4.54 -10.79
C GLY A 28 -12.13 -5.11 -9.38
N ARG A 29 -11.12 -5.79 -8.81
CA ARG A 29 -11.19 -6.27 -7.42
C ARG A 29 -10.99 -5.11 -6.45
N ARG A 30 -11.70 -5.20 -5.32
CA ARG A 30 -11.63 -4.24 -4.23
C ARG A 30 -10.60 -4.69 -3.21
N VAL A 31 -9.71 -3.79 -2.81
CA VAL A 31 -8.68 -4.03 -1.79
C VAL A 31 -8.72 -2.89 -0.79
N LEU A 32 -8.89 -3.22 0.49
CA LEU A 32 -8.88 -2.26 1.58
C LEU A 32 -7.63 -2.47 2.43
N HIS A 33 -6.76 -1.48 2.46
CA HIS A 33 -5.65 -1.40 3.40
C HIS A 33 -6.13 -0.69 4.67
N VAL A 34 -5.80 -1.26 5.82
CA VAL A 34 -6.19 -0.71 7.12
C VAL A 34 -4.95 -0.56 7.99
N THR A 35 -4.69 0.65 8.48
CA THR A 35 -3.55 0.92 9.38
C THR A 35 -4.02 1.63 10.65
N ALA A 36 -3.19 1.61 11.70
CA ALA A 36 -3.46 2.34 12.95
C ALA A 36 -3.09 3.84 12.87
N GLY A 37 -2.51 4.31 11.76
CA GLY A 37 -2.06 5.69 11.66
C GLY A 37 -1.75 6.12 10.24
N ARG A 38 -1.85 7.43 9.99
CA ARG A 38 -1.51 8.08 8.72
C ARG A 38 -0.08 8.61 8.65
N PHE A 39 0.59 8.66 9.80
CA PHE A 39 1.89 9.29 9.98
C PHE A 39 2.83 8.35 10.73
N GLY A 40 4.14 8.57 10.57
CA GLY A 40 5.18 7.65 11.00
C GLY A 40 5.55 6.70 9.86
N GLY A 41 6.85 6.65 9.53
CA GLY A 41 7.39 5.91 8.39
C GLY A 41 7.02 4.42 8.36
N GLY A 42 7.34 3.75 7.25
CA GLY A 42 7.00 2.34 7.03
C GLY A 42 5.69 2.16 6.25
N ALA A 43 4.63 1.68 6.90
CA ALA A 43 3.37 1.34 6.21
C ALA A 43 2.69 2.56 5.58
N ALA A 44 2.65 3.70 6.27
CA ALA A 44 2.06 4.93 5.73
C ALA A 44 2.83 5.46 4.52
N GLU A 45 4.17 5.37 4.55
CA GLU A 45 5.04 5.78 3.44
C GLU A 45 4.84 4.88 2.21
N THR A 46 4.77 3.56 2.43
CA THR A 46 4.53 2.59 1.36
C THR A 46 3.15 2.76 0.73
N LEU A 47 2.10 2.88 1.54
CA LEU A 47 0.72 2.95 1.07
C LEU A 47 0.41 4.26 0.34
N THR A 48 1.12 5.34 0.67
CA THR A 48 1.02 6.63 -0.05
C THR A 48 1.34 6.47 -1.53
N THR A 49 2.29 5.59 -1.89
CA THR A 49 2.68 5.32 -3.28
C THR A 49 1.97 4.10 -3.85
N ALA A 50 1.81 3.04 -3.05
CA ALA A 50 1.27 1.77 -3.52
C ALA A 50 -0.21 1.86 -3.88
N VAL A 51 -1.03 2.58 -3.11
CA VAL A 51 -2.48 2.67 -3.37
C VAL A 51 -2.77 3.31 -4.75
N PRO A 52 -2.16 4.45 -5.13
CA PRO A 52 -2.27 4.98 -6.49
C PRO A 52 -1.85 4.00 -7.58
N LEU A 53 -0.73 3.28 -7.41
CA LEU A 53 -0.24 2.30 -8.40
C LEU A 53 -1.20 1.12 -8.56
N LEU A 54 -1.78 0.62 -7.46
CA LEU A 54 -2.79 -0.44 -7.50
C LEU A 54 -4.07 0.02 -8.23
N ASN A 55 -4.49 1.28 -8.00
CA ASN A 55 -5.62 1.85 -8.73
C ASN A 55 -5.33 1.99 -10.23
N GLU A 56 -4.12 2.38 -10.60
CA GLU A 56 -3.69 2.45 -12.00
C GLU A 56 -3.64 1.06 -12.68
N LEU A 57 -3.28 0.03 -11.92
CA LEU A 57 -3.36 -1.38 -12.35
C LEU A 57 -4.80 -1.92 -12.44
N GLY A 58 -5.81 -1.08 -12.17
CA GLY A 58 -7.22 -1.41 -12.36
C GLY A 58 -7.88 -2.07 -11.16
N LEU A 59 -7.29 -2.00 -9.96
CA LEU A 59 -7.97 -2.36 -8.71
C LEU A 59 -8.78 -1.16 -8.17
N ASP A 60 -9.79 -1.41 -7.33
CA ASP A 60 -10.38 -0.39 -6.43
C ASP A 60 -9.67 -0.50 -5.08
N ALA A 61 -8.51 0.12 -5.00
CA ALA A 61 -7.63 0.10 -3.83
C ALA A 61 -7.87 1.33 -2.96
N ARG A 62 -8.13 1.09 -1.68
CA ARG A 62 -8.38 2.14 -0.67
C ARG A 62 -7.51 1.94 0.54
N TRP A 63 -7.26 3.03 1.26
CA TRP A 63 -6.55 3.02 2.53
C TRP A 63 -7.34 3.79 3.57
N GLU A 64 -7.72 3.08 4.62
CA GLU A 64 -8.41 3.60 5.78
C GLU A 64 -7.54 3.50 7.03
N ILE A 65 -7.75 4.44 7.94
CA ILE A 65 -7.04 4.50 9.22
C ILE A 65 -8.02 4.17 10.32
N VAL A 66 -7.70 3.16 11.12
CA VAL A 66 -8.41 2.91 12.37
C VAL A 66 -7.87 3.91 13.37
N GLY A 67 -8.73 4.83 13.79
CA GLY A 67 -8.43 5.73 14.89
C GLY A 67 -8.44 4.98 16.21
N GLY A 68 -7.47 5.30 17.06
CA GLY A 68 -7.53 5.05 18.50
C GLY A 68 -7.54 6.37 19.27
N ASP A 69 -7.95 6.31 20.53
CA ASP A 69 -7.69 7.39 21.47
C ASP A 69 -6.22 7.34 21.94
N PRO A 70 -5.69 8.40 22.59
CA PRO A 70 -4.31 8.38 23.09
C PRO A 70 -3.97 7.15 23.96
N PRO A 71 -4.86 6.65 24.85
CA PRO A 71 -4.65 5.40 25.57
C PRO A 71 -4.40 4.18 24.67
N PHE A 72 -5.21 3.98 23.62
CA PHE A 72 -5.01 2.90 22.66
C PHE A 72 -3.60 2.91 22.05
N TYR A 73 -3.12 4.08 21.64
CA TYR A 73 -1.78 4.20 21.06
C TYR A 73 -0.67 3.96 22.07
N ALA A 74 -0.84 4.43 23.31
CA ALA A 74 0.10 4.18 24.39
C ALA A 74 0.21 2.67 24.69
N THR A 75 -0.93 1.97 24.79
CA THR A 75 -0.97 0.53 25.05
C THR A 75 -0.35 -0.27 23.91
N THR A 76 -0.71 0.02 22.66
CA THR A 76 -0.16 -0.71 21.50
C THR A 76 1.35 -0.50 21.34
N THR A 77 1.85 0.71 21.65
CA THR A 77 3.29 1.01 21.66
C THR A 77 4.01 0.25 22.76
N ALA A 78 3.47 0.24 23.98
CA ALA A 78 4.05 -0.50 25.09
C ALA A 78 4.10 -2.02 24.82
N LEU A 79 3.04 -2.59 24.27
CA LEU A 79 3.00 -4.01 23.89
C LEU A 79 4.06 -4.34 22.82
N ARG A 80 4.19 -3.51 21.78
CA ARG A 80 5.19 -3.70 20.72
C ARG A 80 6.64 -3.62 21.24
N ALA A 81 6.89 -2.83 22.30
CA ALA A 81 8.23 -2.72 22.88
C ALA A 81 8.57 -3.89 23.82
N ALA A 82 7.57 -4.59 24.34
CA ALA A 82 7.73 -5.66 25.32
C ALA A 82 7.78 -7.07 24.70
N LEU A 83 7.25 -7.25 23.48
CA LEU A 83 7.21 -8.50 22.72
C LEU A 83 8.24 -8.48 21.59
#